data_AF-A0A1I8C6K8-F1
#
_entry.id   AF-A0A1I8C6K8-F1
#
_cell.length_a   1.000
_cell.length_b   1.000
_cell.length_c   1.000
_cell.angle_alpha   90.00
_cell.angle_beta   90.00
_cell.angle_gamma   90.00
#
_symmetry.space_group_name_H-M   'P 1'
#
loop_
_entity.id
_entity.type
_entity.pdbx_description
1 polymer ?
#
loop_
_entity_poly.entity_id
_entity_poly.type
_entity_poly.pdbx_seq_one_letter_code
_entity_poly.pdbx_strand_id
1 'polypeptide(L)'
;MDCETGFCKNDVQCGGAGGRPPASLAEFTLGGYGDQDYYDVSLVDGYNRQVTIEPIEGTFRSTGGKYDCKKAGECHSNLLLSCPEPLRHLNSQGHTVGCNSACTKFNTDQYCCRGDYKTPETCKSSTWPVNYPKYFKDNCPTSYSYAYDDEKSTFFCRGSNGRISPDYRVTFC
;
A
#
# COMPACT_ATOMS: atom_id res chain seq x y z
N MET A 1 -11.80 -18.79 -12.72
CA MET A 1 -11.44 -18.38 -11.35
C MET A 1 -11.90 -16.97 -11.20
N ASP A 2 -12.80 -16.70 -10.27
CA ASP A 2 -13.26 -15.36 -9.93
C ASP A 2 -12.93 -15.12 -8.47
N CYS A 3 -12.18 -14.06 -8.17
CA CYS A 3 -11.69 -13.76 -6.83
C CYS A 3 -12.49 -12.59 -6.28
N GLU A 4 -13.02 -12.71 -5.05
CA GLU A 4 -13.80 -11.63 -4.43
C GLU A 4 -12.99 -10.33 -4.27
N THR A 5 -11.66 -10.42 -4.15
CA THR A 5 -10.76 -9.26 -4.13
C THR A 5 -9.49 -9.55 -4.92
N GLY A 6 -8.82 -8.52 -5.44
CA GLY A 6 -7.55 -8.66 -6.16
C GLY A 6 -7.66 -9.43 -7.47
N PHE A 7 -8.86 -9.60 -8.04
CA PHE A 7 -9.05 -10.27 -9.32
C PHE A 7 -8.28 -9.54 -10.43
N CYS A 8 -7.44 -10.26 -11.17
CA CYS A 8 -6.66 -9.71 -12.29
C CYS A 8 -7.11 -10.25 -13.65
N LYS A 9 -7.43 -11.55 -13.73
CA LYS A 9 -8.05 -12.22 -14.90
C LYS A 9 -8.58 -13.59 -14.51
N ASN A 10 -9.32 -14.22 -15.43
CA ASN A 10 -9.84 -15.58 -15.28
C ASN A 10 -8.76 -16.67 -15.43
N ASP A 11 -7.64 -16.52 -14.74
CA ASP A 11 -6.47 -17.41 -14.78
C ASP A 11 -5.65 -17.22 -13.49
N VAL A 12 -4.84 -18.21 -13.12
CA VAL A 12 -3.92 -18.12 -11.97
C VAL A 12 -2.82 -17.09 -12.25
N GLN A 13 -2.30 -17.05 -13.48
CA GLN A 13 -1.27 -16.08 -13.85
C GLN A 13 -1.91 -14.77 -14.34
N CYS A 14 -1.63 -13.66 -13.67
CA CYS A 14 -2.21 -12.35 -14.02
C CYS A 14 -1.75 -11.79 -15.38
N GLY A 15 -0.65 -12.29 -15.96
CA GLY A 15 -0.24 -11.92 -17.32
C GLY A 15 -0.02 -10.42 -17.54
N GLY A 16 0.41 -9.69 -16.51
CA GLY A 16 0.59 -8.24 -16.55
C GLY A 16 -0.64 -7.40 -16.22
N ALA A 17 -1.82 -8.02 -16.03
CA ALA A 17 -3.00 -7.31 -15.54
C ALA A 17 -2.85 -6.98 -14.04
N GLY A 18 -3.18 -5.75 -13.66
CA GLY A 18 -3.27 -5.34 -12.26
C GLY A 18 -4.45 -5.98 -11.54
N GLY A 19 -4.31 -6.21 -10.24
CA GLY A 19 -5.43 -6.65 -9.40
C GLY A 19 -6.48 -5.55 -9.25
N ARG A 20 -7.75 -5.89 -9.37
CA ARG A 20 -8.85 -4.92 -9.18
C ARG A 20 -8.96 -4.52 -7.70
N PRO A 21 -9.04 -3.21 -7.40
CA PRO A 21 -9.32 -2.72 -6.05
C PRO A 21 -10.66 -3.23 -5.48
N PRO A 22 -10.77 -3.41 -4.15
CA PRO A 22 -9.74 -3.11 -3.15
C PRO A 22 -8.64 -4.19 -3.08
N ALA A 23 -7.38 -3.75 -3.08
CA ALA A 23 -6.23 -4.63 -2.99
C ALA A 23 -5.07 -3.94 -2.26
N SER A 24 -4.52 -4.59 -1.24
CA SER A 24 -3.27 -4.15 -0.60
C SER A 24 -2.11 -4.43 -1.56
N LEU A 25 -1.25 -3.44 -1.79
CA LEU A 25 -0.13 -3.56 -2.72
C LEU A 25 1.21 -3.63 -1.98
N ALA A 26 2.12 -4.47 -2.46
CA ALA A 26 3.53 -4.44 -2.11
C ALA A 26 4.28 -3.89 -3.33
N GLU A 27 4.84 -2.70 -3.20
CA GLU A 27 5.42 -1.95 -4.31
C GLU A 27 6.94 -1.91 -4.15
N PHE A 28 7.64 -2.03 -5.29
CA PHE A 28 9.10 -2.06 -5.33
C PHE A 28 9.61 -1.26 -6.53
N THR A 29 10.64 -0.46 -6.30
CA THR A 29 11.54 0.09 -7.31
C THR A 29 12.94 -0.41 -6.99
N LEU A 30 13.43 -1.37 -7.79
CA LEU A 30 14.75 -1.99 -7.58
C LEU A 30 15.83 -1.21 -8.34
N GLY A 31 16.99 -0.98 -7.71
CA GLY A 31 18.10 -0.26 -8.32
C GLY A 31 17.74 1.17 -8.74
N GLY A 32 16.93 1.86 -7.94
CA GLY A 32 16.51 3.23 -8.17
C GLY A 32 17.64 4.25 -7.96
N TYR A 33 17.27 5.46 -7.56
CA TYR A 33 18.24 6.55 -7.39
C TYR A 33 19.39 6.18 -6.43
N GLY A 34 20.62 6.23 -6.93
CA GLY A 34 21.82 5.91 -6.14
C GLY A 34 21.98 4.43 -5.81
N ASP A 35 21.59 3.55 -6.74
CA ASP A 35 21.66 2.07 -6.61
C ASP A 35 20.98 1.58 -5.33
N GLN A 36 19.81 2.16 -5.05
CA GLN A 36 19.01 1.91 -3.87
C GLN A 36 17.63 1.41 -4.28
N ASP A 37 17.19 0.37 -3.59
CA ASP A 37 15.82 -0.08 -3.70
C ASP A 37 14.91 0.80 -2.85
N TYR A 38 13.73 1.11 -3.39
CA TYR A 38 12.63 1.75 -2.69
C TYR A 38 11.46 0.78 -2.66
N TYR A 39 10.79 0.70 -1.54
CA TYR A 39 9.66 -0.21 -1.37
C TYR A 39 8.69 0.34 -0.35
N ASP A 40 7.45 -0.10 -0.47
CA ASP A 40 6.38 0.28 0.42
C ASP A 40 5.21 -0.69 0.31
N VAL A 41 4.35 -0.63 1.33
CA VAL A 41 3.03 -1.24 1.25
C VAL A 41 2.02 -0.13 1.09
N SER A 42 1.12 -0.28 0.14
CA SER A 42 0.21 0.77 -0.27
C SER A 42 -1.24 0.33 -0.18
N LEU A 43 -2.02 1.17 0.50
CA LEU A 43 -3.47 1.06 0.66
C LEU A 43 -4.19 2.15 -0.14
N VAL A 44 -3.48 2.79 -1.09
CA VAL A 44 -4.05 3.76 -2.04
C VAL A 44 -5.17 3.12 -2.86
N ASP A 45 -5.00 1.84 -3.19
CA ASP A 45 -5.98 0.99 -3.87
C ASP A 45 -6.85 0.17 -2.89
N GLY A 46 -6.87 0.56 -1.62
CA GLY A 46 -7.64 -0.11 -0.57
C GLY A 46 -6.91 -1.27 0.10
N TYR A 47 -7.65 -2.03 0.89
CA TYR A 47 -7.14 -3.14 1.70
C TYR A 47 -8.02 -4.38 1.51
N ASN A 48 -7.41 -5.55 1.33
CA ASN A 48 -8.11 -6.84 1.35
C ASN A 48 -7.46 -7.85 2.32
N ARG A 49 -6.13 -7.83 2.40
CA ARG A 49 -5.33 -8.63 3.35
C ARG A 49 -4.14 -7.83 3.85
N GLN A 50 -3.62 -8.21 5.02
CA GLN A 50 -2.38 -7.59 5.46
C GLN A 50 -1.23 -8.10 4.60
N VAL A 51 -0.38 -7.18 4.16
CA VAL A 51 0.85 -7.48 3.44
C VAL A 51 1.98 -6.76 4.13
N THR A 52 3.12 -7.44 4.33
CA THR A 52 4.33 -6.80 4.83
C THR A 52 5.51 -7.10 3.92
N ILE A 53 6.42 -6.13 3.79
CA ILE A 53 7.70 -6.28 3.09
C ILE A 53 8.81 -6.20 4.14
N GLU A 54 9.70 -7.18 4.15
CA GLU A 54 10.86 -7.21 5.04
C GLU A 54 12.13 -7.56 4.24
N PRO A 55 13.16 -6.68 4.22
CA PRO A 55 14.47 -7.04 3.69
C PRO A 55 15.09 -8.20 4.49
N ILE A 56 15.76 -9.12 3.81
CA ILE A 56 16.36 -10.31 4.44
C ILE A 56 17.72 -9.93 5.03
N GLU A 57 17.89 -10.17 6.33
CA GLU A 57 19.14 -9.95 7.06
C GLU A 57 20.34 -10.62 6.36
N GLY A 58 21.46 -9.90 6.34
CA GLY A 58 22.69 -10.31 5.65
C GLY A 58 22.73 -10.01 4.14
N THR A 59 21.60 -9.62 3.53
CA THR A 59 21.53 -9.28 2.08
C THR A 59 21.56 -7.77 1.82
N PHE A 60 21.45 -6.95 2.87
CA PHE A 60 21.50 -5.51 2.80
C PHE A 60 22.58 -4.89 3.70
N ARG A 61 22.87 -3.61 3.45
CA ARG A 61 23.62 -2.73 4.34
C ARG A 61 22.70 -1.61 4.82
N SER A 62 22.81 -1.27 6.10
CA SER A 62 21.98 -0.24 6.73
C SER A 62 22.86 0.76 7.51
N THR A 63 22.46 2.02 7.49
CA THR A 63 22.95 3.12 8.34
C THR A 63 22.10 3.32 9.60
N GLY A 64 21.07 2.50 9.80
CA GLY A 64 20.20 2.56 10.99
C GLY A 64 19.10 3.62 10.93
N GLY A 65 18.88 4.24 9.77
CA GLY A 65 17.80 5.22 9.58
C GLY A 65 16.40 4.66 9.84
N LYS A 66 15.45 5.54 10.18
CA LYS A 66 14.06 5.17 10.51
C LYS A 66 13.37 4.32 9.45
N TYR A 67 13.63 4.58 8.17
CA TYR A 67 13.05 3.87 7.02
C TYR A 67 14.09 3.06 6.24
N ASP A 68 15.31 2.96 6.78
CA ASP A 68 16.43 2.30 6.15
C ASP A 68 16.41 0.81 6.47
N CYS A 69 16.13 0.01 5.45
CA CYS A 69 16.01 -1.44 5.51
C CYS A 69 15.07 -1.92 6.63
N LYS A 70 13.94 -1.23 6.81
CA LYS A 70 12.93 -1.55 7.83
C LYS A 70 11.72 -2.23 7.22
N LYS A 71 10.97 -2.94 8.05
CA LYS A 71 9.74 -3.60 7.64
C LYS A 71 8.65 -2.57 7.31
N ALA A 72 7.98 -2.75 6.17
CA ALA A 72 6.84 -1.95 5.73
C ALA A 72 5.53 -2.75 5.83
N GLY A 73 4.39 -2.06 5.92
CA GLY A 73 3.07 -2.69 5.86
C GLY A 73 2.49 -3.24 7.17
N GLU A 74 3.12 -2.95 8.30
CA GLU A 74 2.61 -3.39 9.59
C GLU A 74 1.32 -2.66 9.96
N CYS A 75 0.28 -3.45 10.22
CA CYS A 75 -1.00 -3.01 10.73
C CYS A 75 -1.22 -3.52 12.15
N HIS A 76 -1.85 -2.71 13.01
CA HIS A 76 -2.19 -3.06 14.38
C HIS A 76 -3.41 -3.98 14.48
N SER A 77 -4.25 -4.02 13.45
CA SER A 77 -5.45 -4.85 13.40
C SER A 77 -5.82 -5.23 11.96
N ASN A 78 -6.75 -6.18 11.81
CA ASN A 78 -7.37 -6.47 10.53
C ASN A 78 -8.40 -5.38 10.19
N LEU A 79 -8.13 -4.61 9.13
CA LEU A 79 -8.95 -3.46 8.72
C LEU A 79 -10.35 -3.88 8.23
N LEU A 80 -10.58 -5.13 7.86
CA LEU A 80 -11.92 -5.58 7.45
C LEU A 80 -12.94 -5.53 8.60
N LEU A 81 -12.48 -5.67 9.85
CA LEU A 81 -13.34 -5.69 11.03
C LEU A 81 -13.92 -4.32 11.38
N SER A 82 -13.18 -3.25 11.07
CA SER A 82 -13.52 -1.88 11.45
C SER A 82 -13.62 -0.93 10.24
N CYS A 83 -13.61 -1.46 9.01
CA CYS A 83 -13.69 -0.67 7.80
C CYS A 83 -14.90 0.28 7.87
N PRO A 84 -14.70 1.60 7.64
CA PRO A 84 -15.79 2.58 7.63
C PRO A 84 -16.90 2.16 6.68
N GLU A 85 -18.15 2.28 7.10
CA GLU A 85 -19.32 1.78 6.36
C GLU A 85 -19.32 2.17 4.87
N PRO A 86 -19.07 3.44 4.49
CA PRO A 86 -19.07 3.83 3.08
C PRO A 86 -18.00 3.13 2.22
N LEU A 87 -16.92 2.66 2.85
CA LEU A 87 -15.76 2.07 2.20
C LEU A 87 -15.83 0.54 2.10
N ARG A 88 -16.75 -0.11 2.82
CA ARG A 88 -16.84 -1.58 2.84
C ARG A 88 -17.08 -2.13 1.45
N HIS A 89 -16.27 -3.11 1.06
CA HIS A 89 -16.51 -3.96 -0.09
C HIS A 89 -17.14 -5.25 0.42
N LEU A 90 -18.45 -5.38 0.20
CA LEU A 90 -19.25 -6.50 0.67
C LEU A 90 -19.36 -7.57 -0.41
N ASN A 91 -19.26 -8.83 -0.02
CA ASN A 91 -19.63 -9.93 -0.90
C ASN A 91 -21.16 -10.16 -0.92
N SER A 92 -21.61 -11.16 -1.67
CA SER A 92 -23.03 -11.49 -1.81
C SER A 92 -23.73 -11.92 -0.51
N GLN A 93 -22.96 -12.32 0.51
CA GLN A 93 -23.45 -12.68 1.84
C GLN A 93 -23.48 -11.49 2.81
N GLY A 94 -23.04 -10.30 2.36
CA GLY A 94 -22.95 -9.11 3.21
C GLY A 94 -21.72 -9.08 4.11
N HIS A 95 -20.73 -9.96 3.90
CA HIS A 95 -19.47 -9.92 4.63
C HIS A 95 -18.52 -8.89 4.01
N THR A 96 -17.84 -8.10 4.85
CA THR A 96 -16.75 -7.23 4.41
C THR A 96 -15.55 -8.07 3.99
N VAL A 97 -15.30 -8.17 2.69
CA VAL A 97 -14.17 -8.93 2.12
C VAL A 97 -13.02 -8.01 1.68
N GLY A 98 -13.29 -6.70 1.57
CA GLY A 98 -12.31 -5.65 1.31
C GLY A 98 -12.73 -4.30 1.91
N CYS A 99 -11.79 -3.37 1.98
CA CYS A 99 -12.01 -1.99 2.38
C CYS A 99 -11.46 -1.07 1.29
N ASN A 100 -12.34 -0.38 0.57
CA ASN A 100 -11.94 0.56 -0.48
C ASN A 100 -11.21 1.76 0.12
N SER A 101 -10.26 2.31 -0.61
CA SER A 101 -9.81 3.68 -0.36
C SER A 101 -10.88 4.69 -0.75
N ALA A 102 -10.72 5.95 -0.35
CA ALA A 102 -11.63 7.01 -0.79
C ALA A 102 -11.58 7.21 -2.32
N CYS A 103 -10.40 7.12 -2.93
CA CYS A 103 -10.28 7.24 -4.39
C CYS A 103 -11.06 6.13 -5.10
N THR A 104 -10.83 4.88 -4.72
CA THR A 104 -11.49 3.72 -5.35
C THR A 104 -12.99 3.69 -5.12
N LYS A 105 -13.46 4.22 -3.98
CA LYS A 105 -14.90 4.31 -3.67
C LYS A 105 -15.61 5.44 -4.39
N PHE A 106 -15.06 6.66 -4.35
CA PHE A 106 -15.77 7.88 -4.75
C PHE A 106 -15.30 8.44 -6.10
N ASN A 107 -14.09 8.06 -6.54
CA ASN A 107 -13.49 8.44 -7.82
C ASN A 107 -13.53 9.95 -8.12
N THR A 108 -13.44 10.80 -7.09
CA THR A 108 -13.33 12.24 -7.27
C THR A 108 -11.88 12.66 -7.40
N ASP A 109 -11.64 13.78 -8.09
CA ASP A 109 -10.27 14.29 -8.27
C ASP A 109 -9.60 14.65 -6.95
N GLN A 110 -10.37 15.12 -5.95
CA GLN A 110 -9.86 15.39 -4.62
C GLN A 110 -9.39 14.12 -3.90
N TYR A 111 -10.19 13.04 -3.90
CA TYR A 111 -9.83 11.79 -3.24
C TYR A 111 -8.74 11.01 -3.97
N CYS A 112 -8.65 11.18 -5.29
CA CYS A 112 -7.66 10.53 -6.14
C CYS A 112 -6.42 11.39 -6.43
N CYS A 113 -6.33 12.59 -5.87
CA CYS A 113 -5.24 13.53 -6.13
C CYS A 113 -4.98 13.81 -7.63
N ARG A 114 -6.05 14.09 -8.38
CA ARG A 114 -6.00 14.40 -9.82
C ARG A 114 -6.37 15.86 -10.09
N GLY A 115 -6.15 16.32 -11.32
CA GLY A 115 -6.55 17.67 -11.73
C GLY A 115 -5.88 18.75 -10.88
N ASP A 116 -6.69 19.58 -10.21
CA ASP A 116 -6.21 20.64 -9.32
C ASP A 116 -5.55 20.10 -8.03
N TYR A 117 -5.77 18.82 -7.71
CA TYR A 117 -5.24 18.12 -6.54
C TYR A 117 -4.00 17.27 -6.86
N LYS A 118 -3.27 17.57 -7.93
CA LYS A 118 -2.13 16.74 -8.41
C LYS A 118 -0.77 17.04 -7.76
N THR A 119 -0.74 17.73 -6.63
CA THR A 119 0.50 17.97 -5.88
C THR A 119 0.29 17.71 -4.39
N PRO A 120 1.35 17.43 -3.62
CA PRO A 120 1.24 17.28 -2.17
C PRO A 120 0.62 18.51 -1.47
N GLU A 121 0.86 19.71 -2.00
CA GLU A 121 0.33 20.95 -1.44
C GLU A 121 -1.17 21.09 -1.65
N THR A 122 -1.69 20.60 -2.77
CA THR A 122 -3.12 20.71 -3.11
C THR A 122 -3.91 19.48 -2.69
N CYS A 123 -3.30 18.30 -2.59
CA CYS A 123 -3.95 17.08 -2.13
C CYS A 123 -3.66 16.76 -0.65
N LYS A 124 -4.25 17.55 0.24
CA LYS A 124 -4.12 17.32 1.69
C LYS A 124 -5.33 16.55 2.20
N SER A 125 -5.15 15.30 2.62
CA SER A 125 -6.25 14.47 3.13
C SER A 125 -6.98 15.08 4.33
N SER A 126 -6.29 15.92 5.11
CA SER A 126 -6.86 16.68 6.23
C SER A 126 -7.86 17.77 5.83
N THR A 127 -7.93 18.16 4.55
CA THR A 127 -8.87 19.18 4.04
C THR A 127 -10.04 18.57 3.27
N TRP A 128 -10.10 17.24 3.15
CA TRP A 128 -11.19 16.55 2.47
C TRP A 128 -12.49 16.57 3.29
N PRO A 129 -13.68 16.41 2.66
CA PRO A 129 -14.94 16.35 3.38
C PRO A 129 -14.95 15.30 4.51
N VAL A 130 -14.31 14.15 4.25
CA VAL A 130 -13.99 13.15 5.27
C VAL A 130 -12.56 12.67 5.04
N ASN A 131 -11.73 12.73 6.08
CA ASN A 131 -10.36 12.23 6.03
C ASN A 131 -10.33 10.70 6.21
N TYR A 132 -10.74 9.98 5.17
CA TYR A 132 -10.67 8.51 5.14
C TYR A 132 -9.24 7.95 5.25
N PRO A 133 -8.19 8.55 4.64
CA PRO A 133 -6.81 8.06 4.79
C PRO A 133 -6.34 7.96 6.24
N LYS A 134 -6.83 8.85 7.12
CA LYS A 134 -6.53 8.79 8.55
C LYS A 134 -6.88 7.42 9.16
N TYR A 135 -7.99 6.80 8.76
CA TYR A 135 -8.35 5.46 9.24
C TYR A 135 -7.27 4.42 8.88
N PHE A 136 -6.83 4.40 7.63
CA PHE A 136 -5.77 3.50 7.18
C PHE A 136 -4.45 3.80 7.88
N LYS A 137 -4.10 5.08 8.01
CA LYS A 137 -2.82 5.50 8.60
C LYS A 137 -2.73 5.22 10.09
N ASP A 138 -3.81 5.45 10.84
CA ASP A 138 -3.86 5.17 12.27
C ASP A 138 -3.75 3.65 12.55
N ASN A 139 -4.24 2.80 11.64
CA ASN A 139 -4.17 1.34 11.79
C ASN A 139 -2.91 0.71 11.19
N CYS A 140 -2.36 1.28 10.12
CA CYS A 140 -1.18 0.80 9.39
C CYS A 140 -0.18 1.94 9.19
N PRO A 141 0.52 2.39 10.25
CA PRO A 141 1.36 3.59 10.20
C PRO A 141 2.54 3.51 9.23
N THR A 142 2.94 2.29 8.83
CA THR A 142 4.04 2.00 7.90
C THR A 142 3.56 1.66 6.49
N SER A 143 2.33 2.02 6.15
CA SER A 143 1.77 1.91 4.78
C SER A 143 1.38 3.27 4.23
N TYR A 144 1.35 3.41 2.91
CA TYR A 144 0.69 4.52 2.23
C TYR A 144 -0.81 4.43 2.42
N SER A 145 -1.43 5.52 2.86
CA SER A 145 -2.88 5.64 3.02
C SER A 145 -3.59 6.42 1.90
N TYR A 146 -2.83 7.22 1.14
CA TYR A 146 -3.26 7.95 -0.05
C TYR A 146 -2.03 8.36 -0.89
N ALA A 147 -2.25 8.89 -2.09
CA ALA A 147 -1.20 9.09 -3.10
C ALA A 147 0.00 9.95 -2.65
N TYR A 148 -0.20 10.91 -1.75
CA TYR A 148 0.87 11.81 -1.27
C TYR A 148 1.16 11.63 0.23
N ASP A 149 1.05 10.40 0.74
CA ASP A 149 1.43 10.03 2.12
C ASP A 149 2.95 9.74 2.25
N ASP A 150 3.79 10.56 1.62
CA ASP A 150 5.18 10.21 1.29
C ASP A 150 6.18 10.34 2.46
N GLU A 151 6.02 11.32 3.35
CA GLU A 151 6.99 11.64 4.42
C GLU A 151 7.17 10.49 5.45
N LYS A 152 6.28 9.49 5.44
CA LYS A 152 6.29 8.40 6.43
C LYS A 152 6.15 6.98 5.89
N SER A 153 6.15 6.80 4.57
CA SER A 153 5.71 5.52 3.98
C SER A 153 6.64 4.96 2.91
N THR A 154 7.61 5.74 2.42
CA THR A 154 8.67 5.20 1.55
C THR A 154 9.79 4.61 2.40
N PHE A 155 10.05 3.32 2.20
CA PHE A 155 11.21 2.66 2.75
C PHE A 155 12.26 2.52 1.68
N PHE A 156 13.51 2.42 2.12
CA PHE A 156 14.63 2.31 1.21
C PHE A 156 15.64 1.31 1.74
N CYS A 157 16.37 0.63 0.85
CA CYS A 157 17.40 -0.31 1.28
C CYS A 157 18.47 -0.49 0.21
N ARG A 158 19.70 -0.80 0.63
CA ARG A 158 20.83 -1.04 -0.29
C ARG A 158 21.34 -2.45 -0.11
N GLY A 159 21.60 -3.14 -1.22
CA GLY A 159 22.24 -4.44 -1.19
C GLY A 159 23.62 -4.42 -0.54
N SER A 160 24.03 -5.57 -0.03
CA SER A 160 25.38 -5.83 0.50
C SER A 160 26.16 -6.76 -0.43
N ASN A 161 27.45 -6.98 -0.12
CA ASN A 161 28.28 -8.00 -0.77
C ASN A 161 28.35 -7.89 -2.31
N GLY A 162 28.36 -6.66 -2.83
CA GLY A 162 28.44 -6.40 -4.27
C GLY A 162 27.11 -6.52 -5.03
N ARG A 163 25.98 -6.76 -4.35
CA ARG A 163 24.64 -6.72 -4.94
C ARG A 163 24.05 -5.31 -4.84
N ILE A 164 23.29 -4.91 -5.86
CA ILE A 164 22.52 -3.65 -5.86
C ILE A 164 21.31 -3.77 -4.93
N SER A 165 20.52 -4.83 -5.12
CA SER A 165 19.28 -5.09 -4.38
C SER A 165 19.50 -6.14 -3.30
N PRO A 166 18.89 -5.99 -2.11
CA PRO A 166 18.77 -7.06 -1.14
C PRO A 166 17.69 -8.06 -1.54
N ASP A 167 17.64 -9.18 -0.83
CA ASP A 167 16.53 -10.12 -0.96
C ASP A 167 15.39 -9.67 -0.04
N TYR A 168 14.14 -9.97 -0.40
CA TYR A 168 12.94 -9.53 0.34
C TYR A 168 12.02 -10.71 0.66
N ARG A 169 11.33 -10.61 1.80
CA ARG A 169 10.21 -11.46 2.16
C ARG A 169 8.91 -10.65 2.13
N VAL A 170 7.96 -11.12 1.34
CA VAL A 170 6.57 -10.62 1.33
C VAL A 170 5.70 -11.62 2.09
N THR A 171 4.99 -11.16 3.12
CA THR A 171 4.15 -12.00 3.98
C THR A 171 2.70 -11.53 3.90
N PHE A 172 1.78 -12.49 3.73
CA PHE A 172 0.33 -12.27 3.78
C PHE A 172 -0.26 -12.87 5.06
N CYS A 173 -1.22 -12.18 5.68
CA CYS A 173 -2.02 -12.68 6.81
C CYS A 173 -3.51 -12.35 6.60
#